data_AF-A0A0T6YBY1-F1
#
_entry.id   AF-A0A0T6YBY1-F1
#
_cell.length_a   1.000
_cell.length_b   1.000
_cell.length_c   1.000
_cell.angle_alpha   90.00
_cell.angle_beta   90.00
_cell.angle_gamma   90.00
#
_symmetry.space_group_name_H-M   'P 1'
#
loop_
_entity.id
_entity.type
_entity.pdbx_description
1 polymer ?
#
loop_
_entity_poly.entity_id
_entity_poly.type
_entity_poly.pdbx_seq_one_letter_code
_entity_poly.pdbx_strand_id
1 'polypeptide(L)'
;MVGRRKSIDVTADSILHRAEQLDALDAILPFDRRDQLAALLTDDDVATLKHLASEGMGDNTLRALASDLGYLEAWCQLATGSPLAWPAQESLLLKFVAHHLWDPAKRVEDPSHGMPVKVETGLRSQRLLRADGPHAPETVRRRLTSWSILTRWRGLSGSFNRPSLKSALRLAVRASARPRQRKSKKAVTGDVLAKLLRACAGERLVDLRDRALLLAAFASGGRRRSEVAALRVEDLTDEDTVQADPADPNSPPLPFSIRRVEVKHRRAPSRSKEIHRGVLLLSGIGPAGPPTMGSEE
;
A
#
# COMPACT_ATOMS: atom_id res chain seq x y z
N MET A 1 18.95 61.14 -5.29
CA MET A 1 18.05 60.18 -4.63
C MET A 1 17.79 59.03 -5.61
N VAL A 2 18.73 58.09 -5.74
CA VAL A 2 18.63 56.96 -6.68
C VAL A 2 18.09 55.77 -5.90
N GLY A 3 16.83 55.43 -6.17
CA GLY A 3 16.17 54.26 -5.59
C GLY A 3 16.81 52.97 -6.11
N ARG A 4 17.53 52.27 -5.23
CA ARG A 4 17.91 50.86 -5.41
C ARG A 4 16.63 50.04 -5.53
N ARG A 5 16.24 49.67 -6.75
CA ARG A 5 15.21 48.63 -6.95
C ARG A 5 15.77 47.32 -6.42
N LYS A 6 15.10 46.78 -5.41
CA LYS A 6 15.22 45.39 -4.94
C LYS A 6 14.89 44.46 -6.11
N SER A 7 15.89 44.06 -6.89
CA SER A 7 15.83 42.81 -7.66
C SER A 7 16.00 41.66 -6.66
N ILE A 8 14.97 41.42 -5.84
CA ILE A 8 14.89 40.19 -5.05
C ILE A 8 14.61 39.07 -6.04
N ASP A 9 15.72 38.47 -6.49
CA ASP A 9 15.96 37.03 -6.64
C ASP A 9 14.79 36.09 -6.98
N VAL A 10 13.96 36.46 -7.95
CA VAL A 10 12.92 35.60 -8.54
C VAL A 10 13.50 34.24 -9.01
N THR A 11 14.77 34.23 -9.40
CA THR A 11 15.51 33.03 -9.79
C THR A 11 15.84 32.11 -8.62
N ALA A 12 16.39 32.61 -7.51
CA ALA A 12 16.68 31.76 -6.36
C ALA A 12 15.40 31.26 -5.67
N ASP A 13 14.35 32.08 -5.59
CA ASP A 13 13.05 31.65 -5.06
C ASP A 13 12.46 30.53 -5.93
N SER A 14 12.61 30.60 -7.26
CA SER A 14 12.17 29.52 -8.17
C SER A 14 12.98 28.23 -8.00
N ILE A 15 14.30 28.34 -7.78
CA ILE A 15 15.18 27.19 -7.56
C ILE A 15 14.87 26.54 -6.22
N LEU A 16 14.65 27.35 -5.18
CA LEU A 16 14.24 26.88 -3.86
C LEU A 16 12.89 26.16 -3.93
N HIS A 17 11.91 26.74 -4.63
CA HIS A 17 10.62 26.10 -4.83
C HIS A 17 10.72 24.78 -5.62
N ARG A 18 11.59 24.69 -6.63
CA ARG A 18 11.87 23.44 -7.36
C ARG A 18 12.53 22.40 -6.46
N ALA A 19 13.46 22.82 -5.60
CA ALA A 19 14.06 21.94 -4.61
C ALA A 19 13.01 21.39 -3.64
N GLU A 20 12.13 22.24 -3.08
CA GLU A 20 11.00 21.82 -2.24
C GLU A 20 10.01 20.90 -2.98
N GLN A 21 9.76 21.16 -4.27
CA GLN A 21 8.94 20.30 -5.10
C GLN A 21 9.61 18.94 -5.29
N LEU A 22 10.92 18.90 -5.53
CA LEU A 22 11.72 17.67 -5.59
C LEU A 22 11.80 16.97 -4.23
N ASP A 23 11.61 17.67 -3.11
CA ASP A 23 11.50 17.04 -1.79
C ASP A 23 10.27 16.16 -1.65
N ALA A 24 9.18 16.46 -2.38
CA ALA A 24 8.03 15.54 -2.47
C ALA A 24 8.39 14.24 -3.23
N LEU A 25 9.50 14.23 -3.97
CA LEU A 25 10.11 13.08 -4.62
C LEU A 25 11.32 12.53 -3.84
N ASP A 26 11.48 12.92 -2.57
CA ASP A 26 12.53 12.46 -1.64
C ASP A 26 12.75 10.97 -1.61
N ALA A 27 11.67 10.24 -1.88
CA ALA A 27 11.74 8.82 -1.96
C ALA A 27 12.65 8.44 -3.14
N ILE A 28 12.42 8.97 -4.34
CA ILE A 28 12.81 8.37 -5.62
C ILE A 28 14.11 8.94 -6.19
N LEU A 29 14.46 10.19 -5.87
CA LEU A 29 15.60 10.88 -6.47
C LEU A 29 16.83 10.94 -5.55
N PRO A 30 18.06 10.82 -6.09
CA PRO A 30 19.27 10.95 -5.30
C PRO A 30 19.38 12.34 -4.65
N PHE A 31 19.39 12.35 -3.30
CA PHE A 31 19.56 13.56 -2.48
C PHE A 31 20.78 14.39 -2.92
N ASP A 32 21.85 13.69 -3.28
CA ASP A 32 23.18 14.23 -3.54
C ASP A 32 23.25 15.10 -4.81
N ARG A 33 22.17 15.17 -5.60
CA ARG A 33 22.09 15.98 -6.83
C ARG A 33 20.90 16.93 -6.88
N ARG A 34 20.17 17.16 -5.79
CA ARG A 34 18.96 18.02 -5.80
C ARG A 34 19.21 19.43 -6.26
N ASP A 35 20.19 20.09 -5.67
CA ASP A 35 20.48 21.49 -6.00
C ASP A 35 20.98 21.62 -7.44
N GLN A 36 21.71 20.60 -7.90
CA GLN A 36 22.16 20.50 -9.30
C GLN A 36 20.98 20.24 -10.25
N LEU A 37 20.02 19.40 -9.86
CA LEU A 37 18.84 19.09 -10.64
C LEU A 37 17.84 20.25 -10.64
N ALA A 38 17.60 20.92 -9.51
CA ALA A 38 16.72 22.09 -9.41
C ALA A 38 17.25 23.29 -10.21
N ALA A 39 18.56 23.38 -10.40
CA ALA A 39 19.21 24.37 -11.27
C ALA A 39 19.13 24.01 -12.77
N LEU A 40 18.99 22.72 -13.11
CA LEU A 40 18.96 22.22 -14.49
C LEU A 40 17.55 21.96 -15.03
N LEU A 41 16.61 21.63 -14.15
CA LEU A 41 15.24 21.23 -14.50
C LEU A 41 14.29 22.42 -14.41
N THR A 42 13.36 22.47 -15.35
CA THR A 42 12.23 23.41 -15.29
C THR A 42 11.14 22.91 -14.34
N ASP A 43 10.18 23.78 -13.98
CA ASP A 43 9.02 23.38 -13.18
C ASP A 43 8.21 22.25 -13.85
N ASP A 44 8.11 22.29 -15.18
CA ASP A 44 7.40 21.28 -15.97
C ASP A 44 8.13 19.93 -15.97
N ASP A 45 9.47 19.93 -15.97
CA ASP A 45 10.26 18.71 -15.82
C ASP A 45 10.06 18.07 -14.44
N VAL A 46 10.04 18.89 -13.37
CA VAL A 46 9.78 18.42 -12.01
C VAL A 46 8.37 17.83 -11.89
N ALA A 47 7.35 18.51 -12.47
CA ALA A 47 5.99 18.00 -12.51
C ALA A 47 5.88 16.67 -13.30
N THR A 48 6.60 16.56 -14.41
CA THR A 48 6.65 15.35 -15.23
C THR A 48 7.32 14.19 -14.49
N LEU A 49 8.45 14.44 -13.82
CA LEU A 49 9.12 13.44 -13.00
C LEU A 49 8.25 12.98 -11.83
N LYS A 50 7.47 13.88 -11.22
CA LYS A 50 6.48 13.53 -10.19
C LYS A 50 5.40 12.61 -10.74
N HIS A 51 4.89 12.95 -11.91
CA HIS A 51 3.88 12.13 -12.57
C HIS A 51 4.43 10.74 -12.90
N LEU A 52 5.61 10.64 -13.53
CA LEU A 52 6.26 9.37 -13.88
C LEU A 52 6.57 8.51 -12.64
N ALA A 53 7.01 9.15 -11.56
CA ALA A 53 7.20 8.51 -10.27
C ALA A 53 5.90 7.89 -9.70
N SER A 54 4.81 8.66 -9.74
CA SER A 54 3.49 8.19 -9.27
C SER A 54 2.96 7.04 -10.11
N GLU A 55 3.10 7.12 -11.44
CA GLU A 55 2.68 6.10 -12.39
C GLU A 55 3.55 4.83 -12.31
N GLY A 56 4.84 4.97 -12.06
CA GLY A 56 5.81 3.87 -12.00
C GLY A 56 5.67 2.97 -10.77
N MET A 57 5.21 3.50 -9.63
CA MET A 57 5.18 2.76 -8.35
C MET A 57 3.81 2.64 -7.68
N GLY A 58 2.85 3.46 -8.09
CA GLY A 58 1.51 3.51 -7.53
C GLY A 58 1.46 4.22 -6.17
N ASP A 59 0.45 5.07 -6.01
CA ASP A 59 0.25 5.93 -4.82
C ASP A 59 0.31 5.17 -3.49
N ASN A 60 -0.20 3.94 -3.46
CA ASN A 60 -0.20 3.12 -2.24
C ASN A 60 1.22 2.72 -1.79
N THR A 61 2.11 2.46 -2.74
CA THR A 61 3.52 2.15 -2.46
C THR A 61 4.22 3.40 -1.91
N LEU A 62 4.00 4.56 -2.53
CA LEU A 62 4.55 5.84 -2.08
C LEU A 62 4.06 6.19 -0.67
N ARG A 63 2.76 6.06 -0.41
CA ARG A 63 2.19 6.26 0.94
C ARG A 63 2.80 5.31 1.97
N ALA A 64 3.01 4.04 1.62
CA ALA A 64 3.61 3.06 2.51
C ALA A 64 5.09 3.38 2.82
N LEU A 65 5.85 3.81 1.82
CA LEU A 65 7.25 4.22 1.98
C LEU A 65 7.36 5.50 2.83
N ALA A 66 6.53 6.52 2.56
CA ALA A 66 6.49 7.75 3.34
C ALA A 66 6.11 7.47 4.81
N SER A 67 5.11 6.61 5.04
CA SER A 67 4.74 6.20 6.40
C SER A 67 5.86 5.44 7.11
N ASP A 68 6.63 4.62 6.40
CA ASP A 68 7.78 3.92 6.98
C ASP A 68 8.93 4.87 7.28
N LEU A 69 9.21 5.82 6.39
CA LEU A 69 10.24 6.84 6.59
C LEU A 69 9.94 7.67 7.85
N GLY A 70 8.72 8.22 7.96
CA GLY A 70 8.34 9.00 9.12
C GLY A 70 8.43 8.21 10.44
N TYR A 71 8.13 6.90 10.41
CA TYR A 71 8.37 6.05 11.59
C TYR A 71 9.86 5.90 11.89
N LEU A 72 10.69 5.62 10.87
CA LEU A 72 12.13 5.37 11.04
C LEU A 72 12.86 6.61 11.56
N GLU A 73 12.51 7.80 11.06
CA GLU A 73 13.07 9.07 11.50
C GLU A 73 12.75 9.36 12.96
N ALA A 74 11.45 9.27 13.32
CA ALA A 74 11.03 9.45 14.71
C ALA A 74 11.69 8.44 15.65
N TRP A 75 11.74 7.16 15.25
CA TRP A 75 12.39 6.12 16.04
C TRP A 75 13.88 6.40 16.20
N CYS A 76 14.59 6.79 15.14
CA CYS A 76 16.02 7.07 15.20
C CYS A 76 16.29 8.25 16.14
N GLN A 77 15.57 9.36 15.95
CA GLN A 77 15.70 10.54 16.80
C GLN A 77 15.48 10.22 18.28
N LEU A 78 14.45 9.43 18.60
CA LEU A 78 14.18 9.02 19.99
C LEU A 78 15.19 8.00 20.54
N ALA A 79 15.71 7.11 19.70
CA ALA A 79 16.57 6.00 20.12
C ALA A 79 18.06 6.36 20.18
N THR A 80 18.50 7.36 19.42
CA THR A 80 19.91 7.77 19.30
C THR A 80 20.14 9.25 19.60
N GLY A 81 19.09 10.08 19.62
CA GLY A 81 19.20 11.54 19.70
C GLY A 81 19.64 12.20 18.40
N SER A 82 19.76 11.43 17.31
CA SER A 82 20.27 11.90 16.01
C SER A 82 19.32 11.54 14.87
N PRO A 83 19.33 12.33 13.78
CA PRO A 83 18.51 12.04 12.60
C PRO A 83 18.88 10.69 11.97
N LEU A 84 17.96 10.17 11.15
CA LEU A 84 18.15 8.90 10.47
C LEU A 84 19.40 8.93 9.58
N ALA A 85 20.32 7.99 9.80
CA ALA A 85 21.59 7.93 9.07
C ALA A 85 21.43 7.33 7.66
N TRP A 86 22.17 7.90 6.71
CA TRP A 86 22.22 7.47 5.31
C TRP A 86 23.67 7.32 4.83
N PRO A 87 24.13 6.11 4.45
CA PRO A 87 23.46 4.84 4.65
C PRO A 87 23.41 4.45 6.13
N ALA A 88 22.46 3.60 6.50
CA ALA A 88 22.39 3.03 7.84
C ALA A 88 23.65 2.22 8.17
N GLN A 89 24.26 2.51 9.33
CA GLN A 89 25.28 1.63 9.91
C GLN A 89 24.66 0.30 10.33
N GLU A 90 25.43 -0.78 10.24
CA GLU A 90 24.97 -2.12 10.59
C GLU A 90 24.49 -2.21 12.05
N SER A 91 25.21 -1.55 12.97
CA SER A 91 24.84 -1.44 14.39
C SER A 91 23.45 -0.82 14.58
N LEU A 92 23.11 0.21 13.80
CA LEU A 92 21.80 0.85 13.85
C LEU A 92 20.68 -0.06 13.34
N LEU A 93 20.96 -0.85 12.29
CA LEU A 93 20.02 -1.87 11.79
C LEU A 93 19.75 -2.96 12.84
N LEU A 94 20.81 -3.42 13.53
CA LEU A 94 20.68 -4.41 14.60
C LEU A 94 19.93 -3.84 15.81
N LYS A 95 20.20 -2.57 16.19
CA LYS A 95 19.43 -1.86 17.21
C LYS A 95 17.95 -1.76 16.85
N PHE A 96 17.64 -1.47 15.58
CA PHE A 96 16.25 -1.49 15.09
C PHE A 96 15.61 -2.86 15.28
N VAL A 97 16.30 -3.95 14.94
CA VAL A 97 15.78 -5.30 15.15
C VAL A 97 15.53 -5.58 16.63
N ALA A 98 16.49 -5.27 17.50
CA ALA A 98 16.38 -5.52 18.95
C ALA A 98 15.22 -4.74 19.60
N HIS A 99 15.03 -3.47 19.23
CA HIS A 99 13.92 -2.66 19.76
C HIS A 99 12.54 -3.21 19.34
N HIS A 100 12.43 -3.92 18.22
CA HIS A 100 11.12 -4.26 17.66
C HIS A 100 10.79 -5.75 17.71
N LEU A 101 11.80 -6.63 17.78
CA LEU A 101 11.64 -8.08 17.83
C LEU A 101 12.19 -8.64 19.15
N TRP A 102 11.51 -8.29 20.24
CA TRP A 102 11.79 -8.77 21.59
C TRP A 102 10.71 -9.73 22.08
N ASP A 103 10.98 -10.37 23.22
CA ASP A 103 10.12 -11.39 23.83
C ASP A 103 9.31 -10.78 24.98
N PRO A 104 7.96 -10.75 24.88
CA PRO A 104 7.11 -10.25 25.94
C PRO A 104 7.32 -10.92 27.29
N ALA A 105 7.58 -12.23 27.33
CA ALA A 105 7.78 -12.95 28.58
C ALA A 105 9.05 -12.46 29.29
N LYS A 106 10.15 -12.34 28.55
CA LYS A 106 11.40 -11.80 29.09
C LYS A 106 11.30 -10.34 29.53
N ARG A 107 10.43 -9.53 28.92
CA ARG A 107 10.26 -8.13 29.33
C ARG A 107 9.58 -7.98 30.70
N VAL A 108 8.81 -8.98 31.13
CA VAL A 108 8.24 -9.01 32.48
C VAL A 108 9.36 -9.14 33.52
N GLU A 109 10.38 -9.93 33.23
CA GLU A 109 11.54 -10.16 34.10
C GLU A 109 12.58 -9.03 33.98
N ASP A 110 12.80 -8.52 32.76
CA ASP A 110 13.74 -7.46 32.44
C ASP A 110 13.03 -6.32 31.69
N PRO A 111 12.64 -5.24 32.38
CA PRO A 111 11.98 -4.08 31.76
C PRO A 111 12.81 -3.39 30.67
N SER A 112 14.12 -3.63 30.61
CA SER A 112 15.00 -3.09 29.58
C SER A 112 15.02 -3.93 28.29
N HIS A 113 14.43 -5.13 28.31
CA HIS A 113 14.39 -6.03 27.16
C HIS A 113 13.52 -5.47 26.04
N GLY A 114 14.15 -5.14 24.91
CA GLY A 114 13.48 -4.60 23.73
C GLY A 114 13.62 -3.08 23.60
N MET A 115 12.53 -2.41 23.22
CA MET A 115 12.55 -0.96 23.07
C MET A 115 12.50 -0.26 24.44
N PRO A 116 13.38 0.72 24.72
CA PRO A 116 13.30 1.47 25.96
C PRO A 116 11.97 2.23 26.10
N VAL A 117 11.43 2.28 27.32
CA VAL A 117 10.13 2.92 27.63
C VAL A 117 10.03 4.37 27.15
N LYS A 118 11.14 5.13 27.23
CA LYS A 118 11.20 6.52 26.73
C LYS A 118 10.95 6.58 25.21
N VAL A 119 11.51 5.65 24.45
CA VAL A 119 11.33 5.57 22.99
C VAL A 119 9.90 5.16 22.65
N GLU A 120 9.35 4.17 23.35
CA GLU A 120 7.96 3.72 23.17
C GLU A 120 6.96 4.86 23.43
N THR A 121 7.15 5.57 24.55
CA THR A 121 6.30 6.70 24.95
C THR A 121 6.39 7.82 23.92
N GLY A 122 7.59 8.15 23.45
CA GLY A 122 7.80 9.13 22.39
C GLY A 122 7.06 8.75 21.09
N LEU A 123 7.21 7.51 20.62
CA LEU A 123 6.54 7.04 19.40
C LEU A 123 5.01 6.98 19.56
N ARG A 124 4.50 6.65 20.75
CA ARG A 124 3.05 6.67 21.04
C ARG A 124 2.49 8.08 21.07
N SER A 125 3.21 9.03 21.67
CA SER A 125 2.80 10.45 21.71
C SER A 125 2.65 11.04 20.30
N GLN A 126 3.52 10.62 19.38
CA GLN A 126 3.46 10.99 17.96
C GLN A 126 2.47 10.15 17.13
N ARG A 127 1.74 9.22 17.77
CA ARG A 127 0.77 8.30 17.12
C ARG A 127 1.39 7.36 16.07
N LEU A 128 2.70 7.13 16.13
CA LEU A 128 3.46 6.29 15.19
C LEU A 128 3.56 4.83 15.65
N LEU A 129 3.39 4.57 16.95
CA LEU A 129 3.37 3.22 17.53
C LEU A 129 1.98 2.89 18.06
N ARG A 130 1.28 1.95 17.40
CA ARG A 130 -0.05 1.47 17.80
C ARG A 130 -0.04 0.10 18.49
N ALA A 131 1.07 -0.64 18.41
CA ALA A 131 1.17 -1.96 18.99
C ALA A 131 1.57 -1.87 20.47
N ASP A 132 0.92 -2.68 21.31
CA ASP A 132 1.23 -2.75 22.75
C ASP A 132 2.42 -3.67 23.07
N GLY A 133 2.89 -4.44 22.09
CA GLY A 133 4.02 -5.35 22.21
C GLY A 133 4.96 -5.31 21.00
N PRO A 134 5.81 -6.33 20.81
CA PRO A 134 6.77 -6.37 19.71
C PRO A 134 6.06 -6.34 18.36
N HIS A 135 6.74 -5.78 17.36
CA HIS A 135 6.20 -5.76 16.00
C HIS A 135 6.11 -7.17 15.44
N ALA A 136 5.16 -7.36 14.52
CA ALA A 136 5.21 -8.53 13.66
C ALA A 136 6.55 -8.53 12.87
N PRO A 137 7.22 -9.68 12.71
CA PRO A 137 8.46 -9.74 11.93
C PRO A 137 8.33 -9.19 10.51
N GLU A 138 7.16 -9.36 9.90
CA GLU A 138 6.87 -8.83 8.58
C GLU A 138 6.87 -7.30 8.55
N THR A 139 6.41 -6.64 9.63
CA THR A 139 6.45 -5.18 9.77
C THR A 139 7.89 -4.68 9.84
N VAL A 140 8.74 -5.36 10.61
CA VAL A 140 10.17 -5.02 10.73
C VAL A 140 10.88 -5.23 9.41
N ARG A 141 10.65 -6.37 8.74
CA ARG A 141 11.20 -6.65 7.40
C ARG A 141 10.75 -5.60 6.39
N ARG A 142 9.47 -5.25 6.36
CA ARG A 142 8.92 -4.22 5.47
C ARG A 142 9.66 -2.89 5.64
N ARG A 143 9.81 -2.41 6.88
CA ARG A 143 10.52 -1.16 7.18
C ARG A 143 12.00 -1.20 6.79
N LEU A 144 12.69 -2.31 7.04
CA LEU A 144 14.07 -2.51 6.60
C LEU A 144 14.19 -2.50 5.06
N THR A 145 13.22 -3.09 4.36
CA THR A 145 13.13 -3.02 2.90
C THR A 145 12.89 -1.59 2.43
N SER A 146 11.94 -0.87 3.01
CA SER A 146 11.67 0.54 2.72
C SER A 146 12.94 1.38 2.90
N TRP A 147 13.66 1.20 4.01
CA TRP A 147 14.92 1.88 4.28
C TRP A 147 16.00 1.53 3.24
N SER A 148 16.12 0.26 2.84
CA SER A 148 17.04 -0.16 1.79
C SER A 148 16.69 0.44 0.42
N ILE A 149 15.42 0.49 0.07
CA ILE A 149 14.92 1.11 -1.17
C ILE A 149 15.28 2.59 -1.18
N LEU A 150 14.91 3.32 -0.12
CA LEU A 150 15.20 4.75 0.04
C LEU A 150 16.70 5.04 0.02
N THR A 151 17.53 4.17 0.61
CA THR A 151 19.00 4.34 0.60
C THR A 151 19.54 4.19 -0.82
N ARG A 152 19.01 3.24 -1.59
CA ARG A 152 19.42 3.01 -2.98
C ARG A 152 18.97 4.13 -3.90
N TRP A 153 17.79 4.69 -3.64
CA TRP A 153 17.30 5.87 -4.33
C TRP A 153 18.16 7.10 -4.09
N ARG A 154 18.81 7.18 -2.91
CA ARG A 154 19.88 8.15 -2.62
C ARG A 154 21.20 7.87 -3.35
N GLY A 155 21.30 6.82 -4.16
CA GLY A 155 22.56 6.42 -4.80
C GLY A 155 23.55 5.73 -3.85
N LEU A 156 23.14 5.44 -2.61
CA LEU A 156 24.00 4.88 -1.57
C LEU A 156 23.83 3.37 -1.46
N SER A 157 24.90 2.69 -1.03
CA SER A 157 24.88 1.26 -0.71
C SER A 157 24.94 1.06 0.79
N GLY A 158 23.85 0.56 1.38
CA GLY A 158 23.75 0.30 2.82
C GLY A 158 24.05 -1.14 3.24
N SER A 159 24.18 -1.37 4.55
CA SER A 159 24.54 -2.66 5.15
C SER A 159 23.37 -3.66 5.32
N PHE A 160 22.30 -3.51 4.54
CA PHE A 160 21.06 -4.30 4.67
C PHE A 160 21.21 -5.78 4.28
N ASN A 161 22.26 -6.14 3.54
CA ASN A 161 22.50 -7.52 3.09
C ASN A 161 23.50 -8.30 3.95
N ARG A 162 24.02 -7.69 5.02
CA ARG A 162 25.03 -8.29 5.89
C ARG A 162 24.52 -9.59 6.54
N PRO A 163 25.36 -10.64 6.66
CA PRO A 163 24.95 -11.91 7.26
C PRO A 163 24.43 -11.79 8.69
N SER A 164 25.05 -10.93 9.49
CA SER A 164 24.65 -10.58 10.87
C SER A 164 23.18 -10.18 10.97
N LEU A 165 22.71 -9.25 10.13
CA LEU A 165 21.33 -8.78 10.12
C LEU A 165 20.36 -9.91 9.73
N LYS A 166 20.73 -10.71 8.73
CA LYS A 166 19.93 -11.88 8.31
C LYS A 166 19.83 -12.91 9.44
N SER A 167 20.92 -13.16 10.15
CA SER A 167 20.96 -14.07 11.30
C SER A 167 20.15 -13.53 12.47
N ALA A 168 20.30 -12.25 12.81
CA ALA A 168 19.53 -11.58 13.86
C ALA A 168 18.02 -11.66 13.61
N LEU A 169 17.56 -11.34 12.39
CA LEU A 169 16.16 -11.47 12.01
C LEU A 169 15.66 -12.91 12.13
N ARG A 170 16.47 -13.90 11.73
CA ARG A 170 16.11 -15.32 11.81
C ARG A 170 15.97 -15.80 13.24
N LEU A 171 16.93 -15.42 14.10
CA LEU A 171 16.92 -15.76 15.52
C LEU A 171 15.74 -15.10 16.23
N ALA A 172 15.50 -13.81 15.97
CA ALA A 172 14.39 -13.07 16.57
C ALA A 172 13.02 -13.64 16.15
N VAL A 173 12.85 -14.03 14.88
CA VAL A 173 11.64 -14.72 14.41
C VAL A 173 11.44 -16.06 15.11
N ARG A 174 12.51 -16.82 15.33
CA ARG A 174 12.45 -18.14 15.98
C ARG A 174 12.17 -18.02 17.48
N ALA A 175 12.74 -17.02 18.14
CA ALA A 175 12.55 -16.75 19.56
C ALA A 175 11.17 -16.16 19.86
N SER A 176 10.56 -15.45 18.90
CA SER A 176 9.18 -15.01 19.00
C SER A 176 8.26 -16.22 19.12
N ALA A 177 7.72 -16.47 20.32
CA ALA A 177 6.71 -17.50 20.61
C ALA A 177 5.38 -17.31 19.84
N ARG A 178 5.29 -16.29 18.98
CA ARG A 178 4.13 -16.02 18.12
C ARG A 178 3.93 -17.19 17.16
N PRO A 179 2.81 -17.94 17.27
CA PRO A 179 2.48 -18.96 16.30
C PRO A 179 2.50 -18.32 14.92
N ARG A 180 3.12 -18.99 13.94
CA ARG A 180 3.17 -18.49 12.57
C ARG A 180 1.74 -18.46 12.04
N GLN A 181 1.08 -17.31 12.18
CA GLN A 181 -0.23 -17.06 11.59
C GLN A 181 0.00 -16.97 10.08
N ARG A 182 -0.14 -18.11 9.41
CA ARG A 182 -0.17 -18.14 7.96
C ARG A 182 -1.35 -17.26 7.57
N LYS A 183 -1.12 -16.22 6.76
CA LYS A 183 -2.23 -15.71 5.94
C LYS A 183 -2.87 -16.95 5.32
N SER A 184 -4.19 -17.10 5.43
CA SER A 184 -4.89 -18.24 4.85
C SER A 184 -4.34 -18.45 3.45
N LYS A 185 -3.62 -19.56 3.24
CA LYS A 185 -3.18 -19.93 1.90
C LYS A 185 -4.38 -20.27 1.02
N LYS A 186 -5.53 -20.58 1.63
CA LYS A 186 -6.77 -20.83 0.93
C LYS A 186 -7.37 -19.49 0.53
N ALA A 187 -7.47 -19.28 -0.78
CA ALA A 187 -8.33 -18.26 -1.34
C ALA A 187 -9.74 -18.43 -0.76
N VAL A 188 -10.48 -17.32 -0.63
CA VAL A 188 -11.93 -17.42 -0.43
C VAL A 188 -12.48 -18.14 -1.64
N THR A 189 -13.04 -19.32 -1.44
CA THR A 189 -13.68 -20.14 -2.47
C THR A 189 -15.18 -19.82 -2.54
N GLY A 190 -15.87 -20.27 -3.59
CA GLY A 190 -17.30 -19.98 -3.79
C GLY A 190 -18.19 -20.42 -2.62
N ASP A 191 -17.86 -21.53 -1.95
CA ASP A 191 -18.56 -22.00 -0.76
C ASP A 191 -18.36 -21.10 0.47
N VAL A 192 -17.15 -20.54 0.62
CA VAL A 192 -16.86 -19.57 1.69
C VAL A 192 -17.56 -18.25 1.39
N LEU A 193 -17.55 -17.80 0.13
CA LEU A 193 -18.31 -16.62 -0.29
C LEU A 193 -19.80 -16.80 0.00
N ALA A 194 -20.39 -17.94 -0.36
CA ALA A 194 -21.80 -18.22 -0.09
C ALA A 194 -22.14 -18.12 1.41
N LYS A 195 -21.25 -18.58 2.30
CA LYS A 195 -21.41 -18.44 3.75
C LYS A 195 -21.36 -16.97 4.20
N LEU A 196 -20.43 -16.18 3.65
CA LEU A 196 -20.33 -14.75 3.94
C LEU A 196 -21.56 -13.97 3.45
N LEU A 197 -22.06 -14.29 2.25
CA LEU A 197 -23.25 -13.64 1.69
C LEU A 197 -24.51 -13.93 2.53
N ARG A 198 -24.64 -15.13 3.11
CA ARG A 198 -25.73 -15.44 4.05
C ARG A 198 -25.69 -14.57 5.31
N ALA A 199 -24.49 -14.21 5.79
CA ALA A 199 -24.36 -13.30 6.93
C ALA A 199 -24.76 -11.85 6.57
N CYS A 200 -24.75 -11.51 5.28
CA CYS A 200 -25.19 -10.21 4.73
C CYS A 200 -26.58 -10.29 4.06
N ALA A 201 -27.44 -11.21 4.49
CA ALA A 201 -28.76 -11.44 3.87
C ALA A 201 -29.85 -10.44 4.28
N GLY A 202 -29.53 -9.45 5.13
CA GLY A 202 -30.48 -8.41 5.53
C GLY A 202 -30.75 -7.39 4.43
N GLU A 203 -31.81 -6.59 4.63
CA GLU A 203 -32.22 -5.51 3.73
C GLU A 203 -31.72 -4.12 4.18
N ARG A 204 -30.89 -4.06 5.23
CA ARG A 204 -30.29 -2.78 5.63
C ARG A 204 -29.26 -2.37 4.60
N LEU A 205 -29.06 -1.06 4.45
CA LEU A 205 -28.06 -0.50 3.54
C LEU A 205 -26.64 -1.07 3.77
N VAL A 206 -26.28 -1.37 5.02
CA VAL A 206 -24.99 -2.00 5.35
C VAL A 206 -24.87 -3.43 4.82
N ASP A 207 -25.96 -4.20 4.85
CA ASP A 207 -26.00 -5.58 4.38
C ASP A 207 -25.93 -5.62 2.85
N LEU A 208 -26.67 -4.73 2.18
CA LEU A 208 -26.61 -4.53 0.73
C LEU A 208 -25.21 -4.10 0.26
N ARG A 209 -24.60 -3.15 0.97
CA ARG A 209 -23.23 -2.68 0.68
C ARG A 209 -22.22 -3.80 0.83
N ASP A 210 -22.22 -4.51 1.95
CA ASP A 210 -21.23 -5.55 2.22
C ASP A 210 -21.40 -6.72 1.24
N ARG A 211 -22.64 -7.06 0.87
CA ARG A 211 -22.96 -8.00 -0.21
C ARG A 211 -22.38 -7.56 -1.56
N ALA A 212 -22.60 -6.31 -1.95
CA ALA A 212 -22.07 -5.77 -3.19
C ALA A 212 -20.52 -5.76 -3.21
N LEU A 213 -19.88 -5.36 -2.10
CA LEU A 213 -18.42 -5.36 -1.98
C LEU A 213 -17.81 -6.76 -2.05
N LEU A 214 -18.44 -7.75 -1.40
CA LEU A 214 -17.98 -9.14 -1.42
C LEU A 214 -18.08 -9.73 -2.84
N LEU A 215 -19.22 -9.55 -3.51
CA LEU A 215 -19.42 -10.01 -4.88
C LEU A 215 -18.46 -9.32 -5.85
N ALA A 216 -18.30 -7.99 -5.73
CA ALA A 216 -17.40 -7.22 -6.58
C ALA A 216 -15.93 -7.62 -6.41
N ALA A 217 -15.46 -7.76 -5.17
CA ALA A 217 -14.09 -8.18 -4.89
C ALA A 217 -13.81 -9.61 -5.38
N PHE A 218 -14.78 -10.51 -5.24
CA PHE A 218 -14.64 -11.91 -5.67
C PHE A 218 -14.66 -12.06 -7.19
N ALA A 219 -15.68 -11.51 -7.86
CA ALA A 219 -15.84 -11.61 -9.31
C ALA A 219 -14.73 -10.90 -10.10
N SER A 220 -14.15 -9.84 -9.53
CA SER A 220 -13.00 -9.15 -10.14
C SER A 220 -11.64 -9.85 -9.94
N GLY A 221 -11.63 -11.10 -9.46
CA GLY A 221 -10.42 -11.92 -9.33
C GLY A 221 -9.66 -11.74 -8.01
N GLY A 222 -10.34 -11.30 -6.94
CA GLY A 222 -9.73 -11.16 -5.61
C GLY A 222 -8.93 -9.88 -5.43
N ARG A 223 -9.51 -8.73 -5.80
CA ARG A 223 -8.87 -7.42 -5.69
C ARG A 223 -8.41 -7.07 -4.28
N ARG A 224 -7.38 -6.23 -4.18
CA ARG A 224 -6.88 -5.74 -2.88
C ARG A 224 -7.95 -4.83 -2.26
N ARG A 225 -8.04 -4.82 -0.92
CA ARG A 225 -8.97 -3.95 -0.19
C ARG A 225 -8.87 -2.47 -0.58
N SER A 226 -7.67 -1.97 -0.85
CA SER A 226 -7.45 -0.59 -1.28
C SER A 226 -7.97 -0.31 -2.69
N GLU A 227 -8.02 -1.31 -3.57
CA GLU A 227 -8.58 -1.18 -4.92
C GLU A 227 -10.10 -1.15 -4.84
N VAL A 228 -10.69 -2.05 -4.05
CA VAL A 228 -12.15 -2.09 -3.83
C VAL A 228 -12.63 -0.81 -3.13
N ALA A 229 -11.90 -0.30 -2.15
CA ALA A 229 -12.25 0.93 -1.44
C ALA A 229 -12.13 2.20 -2.29
N ALA A 230 -11.32 2.17 -3.36
CA ALA A 230 -11.15 3.29 -4.28
C ALA A 230 -12.12 3.23 -5.47
N LEU A 231 -12.86 2.12 -5.62
CA LEU A 231 -13.77 1.91 -6.74
C LEU A 231 -14.89 2.95 -6.72
N ARG A 232 -15.12 3.57 -7.88
CA ARG A 232 -16.20 4.52 -8.08
C ARG A 232 -17.22 4.01 -9.10
N VAL A 233 -18.39 4.63 -9.14
CA VAL A 233 -19.46 4.24 -10.07
C VAL A 233 -19.03 4.49 -11.52
N GLU A 234 -18.28 5.57 -11.75
CA GLU A 234 -17.70 5.90 -13.06
C GLU A 234 -16.64 4.91 -13.57
N ASP A 235 -16.13 4.01 -12.72
CA ASP A 235 -15.23 2.92 -13.13
C ASP A 235 -16.01 1.69 -13.65
N LEU A 236 -17.34 1.73 -13.61
CA LEU A 236 -18.22 0.69 -14.11
C LEU A 236 -18.63 1.03 -15.56
N THR A 237 -18.39 0.09 -16.46
CA THR A 237 -18.89 0.14 -17.84
C THR A 237 -19.85 -1.02 -18.05
N ASP A 238 -21.05 -0.72 -18.55
CA ASP A 238 -21.98 -1.76 -18.98
C ASP A 238 -21.41 -2.42 -20.25
N GLU A 239 -21.29 -3.74 -20.24
CA GLU A 239 -20.96 -4.54 -21.42
C GLU A 239 -22.18 -5.37 -21.83
N ASP A 240 -22.20 -5.78 -23.09
CA ASP A 240 -23.23 -6.67 -23.61
C ASP A 240 -23.24 -8.00 -22.85
N THR A 241 -24.44 -8.58 -22.76
CA THR A 241 -24.63 -9.87 -22.09
C THR A 241 -23.79 -10.95 -22.75
N VAL A 242 -23.00 -11.67 -21.96
CA VAL A 242 -22.21 -12.81 -22.46
C VAL A 242 -23.12 -14.01 -22.65
N GLN A 243 -22.90 -14.68 -23.78
CA GLN A 243 -23.59 -15.92 -24.13
C GLN A 243 -23.17 -17.06 -23.19
N ALA A 244 -24.10 -17.96 -22.88
CA ALA A 244 -23.84 -19.08 -21.96
C ALA A 244 -22.72 -20.00 -22.43
N ASP A 245 -22.58 -20.16 -23.75
CA ASP A 245 -21.44 -20.82 -24.37
C ASP A 245 -20.63 -19.81 -25.19
N PRO A 246 -19.38 -19.49 -24.78
CA PRO A 246 -18.49 -18.59 -25.53
C PRO A 246 -18.14 -19.09 -26.94
N ALA A 247 -18.31 -20.38 -27.24
CA ALA A 247 -18.02 -20.97 -28.54
C ALA A 247 -19.23 -21.01 -29.48
N ASP A 248 -20.44 -20.77 -28.98
CA ASP A 248 -21.68 -20.71 -29.76
C ASP A 248 -22.32 -19.30 -29.66
N PRO A 249 -22.19 -18.47 -30.72
CA PRO A 249 -22.78 -17.14 -30.78
C PRO A 249 -24.30 -17.10 -30.64
N ASN A 250 -25.00 -18.22 -30.85
CA ASN A 250 -26.45 -18.33 -30.76
C ASN A 250 -26.92 -18.96 -29.44
N SER A 251 -26.01 -19.30 -28.53
CA SER A 251 -26.38 -19.81 -27.22
C SER A 251 -27.17 -18.74 -26.44
N PRO A 252 -28.10 -19.14 -25.55
CA PRO A 252 -28.89 -18.17 -24.82
C PRO A 252 -28.00 -17.29 -23.93
N PRO A 253 -28.31 -15.98 -23.81
CA PRO A 253 -27.56 -15.07 -22.97
C PRO A 253 -27.69 -15.47 -21.51
N LEU A 254 -26.60 -15.31 -20.75
CA LEU A 254 -26.64 -15.54 -19.31
C LEU A 254 -27.59 -14.53 -18.65
N PRO A 255 -28.35 -14.91 -17.60
CA PRO A 255 -29.39 -14.07 -17.00
C PRO A 255 -28.83 -12.93 -16.12
N PHE A 256 -27.63 -12.45 -16.42
CA PHE A 256 -26.95 -11.39 -15.69
C PHE A 256 -26.40 -10.35 -16.66
N SER A 257 -26.51 -9.07 -16.29
CA SER A 257 -25.78 -8.00 -16.97
C SER A 257 -24.32 -8.06 -16.54
N ILE A 258 -23.41 -8.01 -17.50
CA ILE A 258 -21.99 -7.90 -17.21
C ILE A 258 -21.66 -6.43 -17.04
N ARG A 259 -21.23 -6.08 -15.83
CA ARG A 259 -20.55 -4.82 -15.62
C ARG A 259 -19.07 -5.08 -15.61
N ARG A 260 -18.39 -4.56 -16.61
CA ARG A 260 -16.94 -4.55 -16.58
C ARG A 260 -16.49 -3.45 -15.64
N VAL A 261 -15.54 -3.81 -14.78
CA VAL A 261 -14.91 -2.83 -13.90
C VAL A 261 -13.54 -2.52 -14.43
N GLU A 262 -13.48 -1.45 -15.21
CA GLU A 262 -12.24 -0.88 -15.64
C GLU A 262 -11.73 0.02 -14.51
N VAL A 263 -10.91 -0.54 -13.63
CA VAL A 263 -10.08 0.31 -12.78
C VAL A 263 -9.04 0.92 -13.69
N LYS A 264 -9.32 2.12 -14.16
CA LYS A 264 -8.29 3.00 -14.69
C LYS A 264 -7.31 3.23 -13.54
N HIS A 265 -6.25 2.42 -13.46
CA HIS A 265 -5.00 3.01 -13.06
C HIS A 265 -4.81 4.21 -13.99
N ARG A 266 -4.43 5.37 -13.46
CA ARG A 266 -4.08 6.56 -14.25
C ARG A 266 -2.88 6.32 -15.21
N ARG A 267 -2.57 5.06 -15.54
CA ARG A 267 -1.70 4.66 -16.62
C ARG A 267 -2.18 5.25 -17.93
N ALA A 268 -1.36 6.13 -18.48
CA ALA A 268 -1.36 6.42 -19.90
C ALA A 268 -1.29 5.09 -20.70
N PRO A 269 -1.90 5.03 -21.89
CA PRO A 269 -2.00 3.80 -22.67
C PRO A 269 -0.64 3.46 -23.28
N SER A 270 0.25 2.81 -22.53
CA SER A 270 1.44 2.19 -23.07
C SER A 270 1.19 0.70 -23.31
N ARG A 271 1.31 0.32 -24.59
CA ARG A 271 1.18 -1.01 -25.20
C ARG A 271 1.29 -2.21 -24.25
N SER A 272 0.26 -3.05 -24.33
CA SER A 272 0.33 -4.51 -24.22
C SER A 272 0.97 -5.08 -22.94
N LYS A 273 0.30 -4.89 -21.81
CA LYS A 273 0.27 -5.92 -20.76
C LYS A 273 -1.18 -6.24 -20.47
N GLU A 274 -1.60 -7.46 -20.74
CA GLU A 274 -2.93 -7.95 -20.35
C GLU A 274 -3.11 -7.73 -18.85
N ILE A 275 -3.92 -6.72 -18.54
CA ILE A 275 -4.36 -6.39 -17.19
C ILE A 275 -5.32 -7.51 -16.79
N HIS A 276 -5.19 -8.06 -15.57
CA HIS A 276 -6.13 -9.04 -15.04
C HIS A 276 -7.57 -8.53 -15.17
N ARG A 277 -8.28 -9.11 -16.14
CA ARG A 277 -9.64 -8.76 -16.56
C ARG A 277 -10.60 -9.34 -15.53
N GLY A 278 -11.27 -8.47 -14.76
CA GLY A 278 -12.30 -8.87 -13.81
C GLY A 278 -13.67 -8.60 -14.40
N VAL A 279 -14.41 -9.64 -14.76
CA VAL A 279 -15.81 -9.56 -15.21
C VAL A 279 -16.69 -9.61 -13.98
N LEU A 280 -17.50 -8.59 -13.76
CA LEU A 280 -18.39 -8.51 -12.61
C LEU A 280 -19.79 -8.93 -13.05
N LEU A 281 -20.20 -10.12 -12.62
CA LEU A 281 -21.52 -10.68 -12.88
C LEU A 281 -22.48 -10.16 -11.82
N LEU A 282 -23.39 -9.26 -12.20
CA LEU A 282 -24.46 -8.80 -11.32
C LEU A 282 -25.77 -9.42 -11.81
N SER A 283 -26.35 -10.33 -11.01
CA SER A 283 -27.69 -10.85 -11.27
C SER A 283 -28.72 -9.74 -11.05
N GLY A 284 -29.51 -9.46 -12.09
CA GLY A 284 -30.66 -8.57 -11.97
C GLY A 284 -31.68 -9.18 -11.01
N ILE A 285 -31.99 -8.48 -9.92
CA ILE A 285 -33.14 -8.80 -9.09
C ILE A 285 -34.37 -8.26 -9.84
N GLY A 286 -34.92 -9.06 -10.76
CA GLY A 286 -36.24 -8.85 -11.35
C GLY A 286 -37.31 -9.58 -10.51
N PRO A 287 -38.54 -9.05 -10.39
CA PRO A 287 -39.56 -9.63 -9.53
C PRO A 287 -39.95 -11.02 -10.03
N ALA A 288 -39.96 -12.00 -9.12
CA ALA A 288 -40.43 -13.35 -9.39
C ALA A 288 -41.90 -13.29 -9.86
N GLY A 289 -42.13 -13.59 -11.15
CA GLY A 289 -43.47 -13.85 -11.67
C GLY A 289 -44.04 -15.13 -11.03
N PRO A 290 -45.37 -15.23 -10.87
CA PRO A 290 -45.98 -16.35 -10.16
C PRO A 290 -45.84 -17.66 -10.97
N PRO A 291 -45.77 -18.82 -10.29
CA PRO A 291 -45.66 -20.10 -10.96
C PRO A 291 -46.95 -20.40 -11.73
N THR A 292 -46.84 -20.65 -13.03
CA THR A 292 -47.90 -21.22 -13.84
C THR A 292 -48.12 -22.67 -13.43
N MET A 293 -49.27 -22.94 -12.81
CA MET A 293 -49.80 -24.29 -12.60
C MET A 293 -50.13 -24.88 -13.97
N GLY A 294 -49.42 -25.94 -14.37
CA GLY A 294 -49.79 -26.76 -15.51
C GLY A 294 -50.97 -27.64 -15.13
N SER A 295 -52.10 -27.44 -15.80
CA SER A 295 -53.23 -28.37 -15.83
C SER A 295 -52.90 -29.51 -16.80
N GLU A 296 -52.98 -30.73 -16.27
CA GLU A 296 -53.00 -31.99 -17.04
C GLU A 296 -54.27 -32.05 -17.91
N GLU A 297 -54.08 -32.31 -19.20
CA GLU A 297 -54.86 -33.27 -20.00
C GLU A 297 -53.98 -33.81 -21.13
#